data_AF-A0A929IA87-F1
#
_entry.id   AF-A0A929IA87-F1
#
_cell.length_a   1.000
_cell.length_b   1.000
_cell.length_c   1.000
_cell.angle_alpha   90.00
_cell.angle_beta   90.00
_cell.angle_gamma   90.00
#
_symmetry.space_group_name_H-M   'P 1'
#
loop_
_entity.id
_entity.type
_entity.pdbx_description
1 polymer ?
#
loop_
_entity_poly.entity_id
_entity_poly.type
_entity_poly.pdbx_seq_one_letter_code
_entity_poly.pdbx_strand_id
1 'polypeptide(L)'
;MTEFTPFSAILGGVLIGLAATLLMLVFGRVAGASGIAAGVVTAPLGDRAWRIVFLLGTLAGSTIVYWFTPIHFEFRSDYPTI
;
A
#
# COMPACT_ATOMS: atom_id res chain seq x y z
N MET A 1 -8.53 5.66 -26.61
CA MET A 1 -9.25 4.42 -26.24
C MET A 1 -8.51 3.85 -25.04
N THR A 2 -9.14 3.66 -23.88
CA THR A 2 -8.48 3.04 -22.72
C THR A 2 -8.22 1.59 -23.04
N GLU A 3 -6.95 1.19 -23.14
CA GLU A 3 -6.60 -0.22 -23.24
C GLU A 3 -7.00 -0.90 -21.93
N PHE A 4 -8.12 -1.62 -21.96
CA PHE A 4 -8.48 -2.50 -20.87
C PHE A 4 -7.47 -3.65 -20.85
N THR A 5 -6.67 -3.73 -19.80
CA THR A 5 -5.71 -4.81 -19.54
C THR A 5 -6.27 -5.77 -18.49
N PRO A 6 -7.25 -6.63 -18.83
CA PRO A 6 -7.98 -7.45 -17.87
C PRO A 6 -7.05 -8.38 -17.07
N PHE A 7 -6.02 -8.93 -17.72
CA PHE A 7 -5.03 -9.79 -17.06
C PHE A 7 -4.22 -9.05 -15.99
N SER A 8 -3.82 -7.80 -16.25
CA SER A 8 -3.09 -6.98 -15.28
C SER A 8 -3.93 -6.65 -14.05
N ALA A 9 -5.22 -6.33 -14.26
CA ALA A 9 -6.16 -6.06 -13.18
C ALA A 9 -6.39 -7.28 -12.28
N ILE A 10 -6.53 -8.47 -12.87
CA ILE A 10 -6.69 -9.73 -12.12
C ILE A 10 -5.43 -10.05 -11.32
N LEU A 11 -4.25 -9.94 -11.94
CA LEU A 11 -2.97 -10.16 -11.25
C LEU A 11 -2.80 -9.22 -10.05
N GLY A 12 -3.09 -7.94 -10.21
CA GLY A 12 -3.07 -6.97 -9.12
C GLY A 12 -4.06 -7.31 -8.01
N GLY A 13 -5.29 -7.69 -8.37
CA GLY A 13 -6.32 -8.09 -7.41
C GLY A 13 -5.93 -9.32 -6.60
N VAL A 14 -5.38 -10.36 -7.24
CA VAL A 14 -4.89 -11.57 -6.56
C VAL A 14 -3.73 -11.23 -5.61
N LEU A 15 -2.78 -10.40 -6.05
CA LEU A 15 -1.62 -10.02 -5.24
C LEU A 15 -2.04 -9.24 -3.98
N ILE A 16 -2.97 -8.29 -4.12
CA ILE A 16 -3.51 -7.52 -2.98
C ILE A 16 -4.33 -8.42 -2.05
N GLY A 17 -5.17 -9.30 -2.61
CA GLY A 17 -5.96 -10.26 -1.85
C GLY A 17 -5.07 -11.18 -1.01
N LEU A 18 -4.03 -11.75 -1.62
CA LEU A 18 -3.05 -12.59 -0.92
C LEU A 18 -2.32 -11.82 0.19
N ALA A 19 -1.88 -10.59 -0.07
CA ALA A 19 -1.25 -9.75 0.93
C ALA A 19 -2.17 -9.50 2.14
N ALA A 20 -3.46 -9.20 1.89
CA ALA A 20 -4.45 -9.00 2.93
C ALA A 20 -4.74 -10.27 3.74
N THR A 21 -4.84 -11.44 3.09
CA THR A 21 -5.06 -12.73 3.78
C THR A 21 -3.83 -13.13 4.61
N LEU A 22 -2.61 -12.95 4.09
CA LEU A 22 -1.38 -13.17 4.84
C LEU A 22 -1.31 -12.29 6.09
N LEU A 23 -1.66 -11.01 5.94
CA LEU A 23 -1.71 -10.07 7.05
C LEU A 23 -2.73 -10.51 8.11
N MET A 24 -3.92 -10.94 7.68
CA MET A 24 -4.95 -11.48 8.57
C MET A 24 -4.49 -12.75 9.29
N LEU A 25 -3.76 -13.64 8.60
CA LEU A 25 -3.21 -14.87 9.17
C LEU A 25 -2.14 -14.60 10.24
N VAL A 26 -1.23 -13.65 9.99
CA VAL A 26 -0.12 -13.33 10.90
C VAL A 26 -0.62 -12.60 12.16
N PHE A 27 -1.58 -11.70 12.03
CA PHE A 27 -2.04 -10.86 13.14
C PHE A 27 -3.37 -11.29 13.76
N GLY A 28 -4.08 -12.24 13.15
CA GLY A 28 -5.37 -12.77 13.62
C GLY A 28 -6.53 -11.75 13.60
N ARG A 29 -6.29 -10.53 13.12
CA ARG A 29 -7.26 -9.44 13.02
C ARG A 29 -7.02 -8.63 11.75
N VAL A 30 -8.09 -8.25 11.06
CA VAL A 30 -8.02 -7.28 9.95
C VAL A 30 -7.95 -5.87 10.54
N ALA A 31 -6.81 -5.51 11.14
CA ALA A 31 -6.53 -4.11 11.41
C ALA A 31 -6.17 -3.46 10.06
N GLY A 32 -7.10 -2.69 9.48
CA GLY A 32 -6.84 -1.99 8.22
C GLY A 32 -5.60 -1.10 8.31
N ALA A 33 -5.04 -0.69 7.17
CA ALA A 33 -3.85 0.18 7.13
C ALA A 33 -3.97 1.42 8.03
N SER A 34 -5.17 2.03 8.11
CA SER A 34 -5.47 3.13 9.03
C SER A 34 -5.39 2.72 10.51
N GLY A 35 -5.81 1.50 10.85
CA GLY A 35 -5.69 0.94 12.19
C GLY A 35 -4.25 0.53 12.54
N ILE A 36 -3.45 0.13 11.55
CA ILE A 36 -2.00 -0.09 11.70
C ILE A 36 -1.31 1.22 12.04
N ALA A 37 -1.55 2.26 11.23
CA ALA A 37 -1.01 3.60 11.43
C ALA A 37 -1.43 4.20 12.77
N ALA A 38 -2.71 4.13 13.13
CA ALA A 38 -3.21 4.62 14.42
C ALA A 38 -2.58 3.88 15.60
N GLY A 39 -2.44 2.55 15.51
CA GLY A 39 -1.83 1.77 16.58
C GLY A 39 -0.32 1.88 16.68
N VAL A 40 0.40 2.49 15.72
CA VAL A 40 1.80 2.90 15.98
C VAL A 40 1.86 3.96 17.07
N VAL A 41 0.84 4.81 17.18
CA VAL A 41 0.78 5.86 18.21
C VAL A 41 0.19 5.32 19.51
N THR A 42 -0.82 4.44 19.44
CA THR A 42 -1.62 4.03 20.62
C THR A 42 -1.36 2.62 21.16
N ALA A 43 -0.67 1.72 20.43
CA ALA A 43 -0.53 0.33 20.86
C ALA A 43 0.62 0.11 21.88
N PRO A 44 0.50 -0.90 22.76
CA PRO A 44 1.57 -1.34 23.64
C PRO A 44 2.84 -1.73 22.88
N LEU A 45 4.01 -1.60 23.52
CA LEU A 45 5.34 -1.82 22.92
C LEU A 45 5.47 -3.14 22.12
N GLY A 46 4.86 -4.23 22.59
CA GLY A 46 4.89 -5.54 21.91
C GLY A 46 4.16 -5.55 20.57
N ASP A 47 3.07 -4.81 20.44
CA ASP A 47 2.29 -4.68 19.20
C ASP A 47 2.84 -3.58 18.28
N ARG A 48 3.79 -2.76 18.76
CA ARG A 48 4.35 -1.64 17.99
C ARG A 48 5.37 -2.11 16.95
N ALA A 49 6.17 -3.13 17.29
CA ALA A 49 7.25 -3.62 16.43
C ALA A 49 6.74 -4.12 15.07
N TRP A 50 5.70 -4.95 15.05
CA TRP A 50 5.16 -5.48 13.80
C TRP A 50 4.52 -4.39 12.91
N ARG A 51 3.90 -3.38 13.53
CA ARG A 51 3.30 -2.25 12.82
C ARG A 51 4.36 -1.38 12.15
N ILE A 52 5.49 -1.16 12.84
CA ILE A 52 6.65 -0.45 12.27
C ILE A 52 7.22 -1.23 11.09
N VAL A 53 7.38 -2.56 11.22
CA VAL A 53 7.86 -3.41 10.12
C VAL A 53 6.91 -3.35 8.92
N PHE A 54 5.59 -3.36 9.14
CA PHE A 54 4.61 -3.20 8.07
C PHE A 54 4.73 -1.85 7.34
N LEU A 55 4.86 -0.76 8.09
CA LEU A 55 5.02 0.58 7.51
C LEU A 55 6.33 0.71 6.74
N LEU A 56 7.43 0.21 7.29
CA LEU A 56 8.73 0.18 6.61
C LEU A 56 8.68 -0.68 5.35
N GLY A 57 8.00 -1.83 5.40
CA GLY A 57 7.78 -2.70 4.24
C GLY A 57 6.98 -2.01 3.14
N THR A 58 5.94 -1.26 3.51
CA THR A 58 5.12 -0.50 2.56
C THR A 58 5.92 0.65 1.93
N LEU A 59 6.67 1.39 2.74
CA LEU A 59 7.52 2.49 2.27
C LEU A 59 8.65 1.98 1.35
N ALA A 60 9.30 0.88 1.73
CA ALA A 60 10.31 0.23 0.92
C ALA A 60 9.73 -0.26 -0.41
N GLY A 61 8.57 -0.94 -0.38
CA GLY A 61 7.89 -1.39 -1.59
C GLY A 61 7.58 -0.25 -2.56
N SER A 62 7.02 0.86 -2.06
CA SER A 62 6.76 2.04 -2.89
C SER A 62 8.03 2.66 -3.46
N THR A 63 9.11 2.71 -2.68
CA THR A 63 10.39 3.28 -3.10
C THR A 63 11.06 2.42 -4.17
N ILE A 64 11.01 1.09 -4.02
CA ILE A 64 11.54 0.14 -5.00
C ILE A 64 10.81 0.32 -6.32
N VAL A 65 9.48 0.33 -6.32
CA VAL A 65 8.70 0.53 -7.55
C VAL A 65 9.04 1.87 -8.19
N TYR A 66 9.06 2.96 -7.42
CA TYR A 66 9.44 4.29 -7.91
C TYR A 66 10.83 4.32 -8.55
N TRP A 67 11.76 3.50 -8.07
CA TRP A 67 13.10 3.42 -8.64
C TRP A 67 13.12 2.66 -9.99
N PHE A 68 12.26 1.65 -10.14
CA PHE A 68 12.14 0.86 -11.37
C PHE A 68 11.25 1.51 -12.44
N THR A 69 10.24 2.28 -12.04
CA THR A 69 9.40 3.01 -12.98
C THR A 69 9.78 4.49 -13.00
N PRO A 70 10.16 5.07 -14.15
CA PRO A 70 10.27 6.52 -14.31
C PRO A 70 8.85 7.11 -14.31
N ILE A 71 8.25 7.21 -13.13
CA ILE A 71 6.95 7.87 -12.93
C ILE A 71 7.22 9.36 -13.06
N HIS A 72 6.94 9.90 -14.24
CA HIS A 72 6.84 11.33 -14.42
C HIS A 72 5.59 11.79 -13.67
N PHE A 73 5.78 12.44 -12.53
CA PHE A 73 4.71 13.18 -11.89
C PHE A 73 4.35 14.35 -12.80
N GLU A 74 3.40 14.14 -13.70
CA GLU A 74 2.75 15.22 -14.43
C GLU A 74 1.93 16.00 -13.41
N PHE A 75 2.53 17.05 -12.84
CA PHE A 75 1.78 18.03 -12.06
C PHE A 75 0.64 18.52 -12.96
N ARG A 76 -0.59 18.10 -12.63
CA ARG A 76 -1.81 18.44 -13.36
C ARG A 76 -1.86 19.97 -13.48
N SER A 77 -1.43 20.51 -14.61
CA SER A 77 -1.28 21.95 -14.82
C SER A 77 -2.45 22.57 -15.59
N ASP A 78 -3.43 21.75 -16.00
CA ASP A 78 -4.71 22.18 -16.61
C ASP A 78 -5.68 22.71 -15.54
N TYR A 79 -5.24 23.63 -14.70
CA TYR A 79 -6.19 24.44 -13.93
C TYR A 79 -6.78 25.47 -14.89
N PRO A 80 -8.10 25.47 -15.15
CA PRO A 80 -8.70 26.58 -15.88
C PRO A 80 -8.51 27.85 -15.04
N THR A 81 -7.54 28.67 -15.45
CA THR A 81 -7.41 30.04 -14.96
C THR A 81 -8.59 30.81 -15.55
N ILE A 82 -9.61 31.03 -14.72
CA ILE A 82 -10.66 32.03 -14.93
C ILE A 82 -10.08 33.36 -15.40
#